data_AF-A0A661SQ94-F1
#
_entry.id   AF-A0A661SQ94-F1
#
_cell.length_a   1.000
_cell.length_b   1.000
_cell.length_c   1.000
_cell.angle_alpha   90.00
_cell.angle_beta   90.00
_cell.angle_gamma   90.00
#
_symmetry.space_group_name_H-M   'P 1'
#
loop_
_entity.id
_entity.type
_entity.pdbx_description
1 polymer ?
#
loop_
_entity_poly.entity_id
_entity_poly.type
_entity_poly.pdbx_seq_one_letter_code
_entity_poly.pdbx_strand_id
1 'polypeptide(L)'
;MKKHQETSEPTDYVELAEKNAGAKAVEYLIDKHLIQIMGIREDYPLDDLDLLSIELKDNYDIKRSVRREVGRLQEKIRLVIEAVTQRIADRKYRSTEQAIEGMKLSKNERTRFNALLNNDKRVHVSCQSLKVAVDVFLELNKRIIRKIEESEASDDKQTARRMILGNAIIVYELLDFIINYVDLFSISGIEEINEIYSNACDENKRLLGKENEREKRANSEYIIAEIREQIITDVQNRKGVIARLSEEWESYIKAINEKKDKTATINENLPSLKLMRDNAKGQIEVLQAALVLGIVKTNLGAIQSSMEALGKIELVTLSPDRIRILLGDA
;
A
#
# COMPACT_ATOMS: atom_id res chain seq x y z
N MET A 1 -14.18 17.27 29.65
CA MET A 1 -13.34 16.95 28.47
C MET A 1 -12.08 16.23 28.95
N LYS A 2 -12.07 14.90 28.91
CA LYS A 2 -10.90 14.09 29.26
C LYS A 2 -9.95 14.09 28.06
N LYS A 3 -8.75 14.66 28.22
CA LYS A 3 -7.65 14.52 27.26
C LYS A 3 -7.27 13.04 27.20
N HIS A 4 -7.47 12.40 26.06
CA HIS A 4 -6.78 11.16 25.75
C HIS A 4 -5.29 11.50 25.63
N GLN A 5 -4.50 11.06 26.60
CA GLN A 5 -3.06 10.93 26.44
C GLN A 5 -2.83 9.77 25.48
N GLU A 6 -2.54 10.10 24.23
CA GLU A 6 -1.88 9.18 23.31
C GLU A 6 -0.55 8.78 23.95
N THR A 7 -0.48 7.54 24.41
CA THR A 7 0.77 6.89 24.75
C THR A 7 1.49 6.64 23.43
N SER A 8 2.34 7.58 23.00
CA SER A 8 3.21 7.38 21.85
C SER A 8 4.13 6.20 22.16
N GLU A 9 3.93 5.07 21.49
CA GLU A 9 4.86 3.95 21.54
C GLU A 9 6.29 4.45 21.25
N PRO A 10 7.31 3.95 21.95
CA PRO A 10 8.69 4.32 21.65
C PRO A 10 8.97 4.02 20.18
N THR A 11 9.25 5.07 19.41
CA THR A 11 9.53 4.96 17.98
C THR A 11 10.78 4.11 17.79
N ASP A 12 10.64 2.89 17.27
CA ASP A 12 11.79 2.09 16.85
C ASP A 12 12.46 2.82 15.67
N TYR A 13 13.52 3.56 15.96
CA TYR A 13 14.29 4.35 15.00
C TYR A 13 14.74 3.54 13.79
N VAL A 14 14.90 2.22 13.95
CA VAL A 14 15.31 1.34 12.85
C VAL A 14 14.12 0.90 12.01
N GLU A 15 12.95 0.62 12.61
CA GLU A 15 11.72 0.44 11.82
C GLU A 15 11.44 1.68 10.96
N LEU A 16 11.62 2.87 11.55
CA LEU A 16 11.47 4.14 10.84
C LEU A 16 12.52 4.28 9.71
N ALA A 17 13.78 3.89 9.95
CA ALA A 17 14.83 3.92 8.94
C ALA A 17 14.53 2.99 7.76
N GLU A 18 14.06 1.77 8.02
CA GLU A 18 13.68 0.79 7.00
C GLU A 18 12.50 1.29 6.15
N LYS A 19 11.48 1.88 6.79
CA LYS A 19 10.35 2.51 6.08
C LYS A 19 10.79 3.66 5.20
N ASN A 20 11.66 4.53 5.71
CA ASN A 20 12.20 5.66 4.94
C ASN A 20 13.05 5.19 3.75
N ALA A 21 13.82 4.11 3.92
CA ALA A 21 14.56 3.49 2.82
C ALA A 21 13.60 2.91 1.77
N GLY A 22 12.52 2.24 2.20
CA GLY A 22 11.44 1.79 1.34
C GLY A 22 10.80 2.92 0.53
N ALA A 23 10.42 4.02 1.20
CA ALA A 23 9.82 5.17 0.56
C ALA A 23 10.73 5.78 -0.51
N LYS A 24 12.04 5.92 -0.23
CA LYS A 24 13.03 6.38 -1.22
C LYS A 24 13.19 5.42 -2.40
N ALA A 25 13.15 4.11 -2.16
CA ALA A 25 13.24 3.13 -3.23
C ALA A 25 12.00 3.18 -4.14
N VAL A 26 10.80 3.32 -3.57
CA VAL A 26 9.57 3.50 -4.35
C VAL A 26 9.58 4.83 -5.10
N GLU A 27 10.04 5.92 -4.48
CA GLU A 27 10.21 7.22 -5.14
C GLU A 27 11.10 7.11 -6.38
N TYR A 28 12.25 6.44 -6.27
CA TYR A 28 13.13 6.20 -7.40
C TYR A 28 12.44 5.42 -8.54
N LEU A 29 11.62 4.43 -8.20
CA LEU A 29 10.84 3.67 -9.19
C LEU A 29 9.81 4.55 -9.90
N ILE A 30 9.13 5.42 -9.15
CA ILE A 30 8.12 6.35 -9.67
C ILE A 30 8.78 7.40 -10.56
N ASP A 31 9.88 8.03 -10.12
CA ASP A 31 10.58 9.04 -10.90
C ASP A 31 11.09 8.44 -12.23
N LYS A 32 11.66 7.22 -12.18
CA LYS A 32 12.08 6.50 -13.39
C LYS A 32 10.89 6.20 -14.30
N HIS A 33 9.76 5.78 -13.74
CA HIS A 33 8.56 5.47 -14.48
C HIS A 33 7.97 6.72 -15.15
N LEU A 34 7.95 7.85 -14.44
CA LEU A 34 7.48 9.12 -14.99
C LEU A 34 8.35 9.57 -16.17
N ILE A 35 9.67 9.48 -16.07
CA ILE A 35 10.58 9.78 -17.18
C ILE A 35 10.25 8.91 -18.40
N GLN A 36 9.99 7.62 -18.18
CA GLN A 36 9.62 6.69 -19.25
C GLN A 36 8.28 7.06 -19.89
N ILE A 37 7.25 7.32 -19.09
CA ILE A 37 5.92 7.71 -19.60
C ILE A 37 5.99 9.02 -20.37
N MET A 38 6.71 10.02 -19.86
CA MET A 38 6.87 11.30 -20.55
C MET A 38 7.61 11.11 -21.89
N GLY A 39 8.61 10.23 -21.97
CA GLY A 39 9.26 9.87 -23.23
C GLY A 39 8.30 9.18 -24.22
N ILE A 40 7.45 8.26 -23.74
CA ILE A 40 6.42 7.62 -24.57
C ILE A 40 5.45 8.67 -25.15
N ARG A 41 5.03 9.65 -24.34
CA ARG A 41 4.14 10.72 -24.80
C ARG A 41 4.76 11.55 -25.93
N GLU A 42 6.08 11.72 -25.95
CA GLU A 42 6.79 12.47 -26.99
C GLU A 42 6.98 11.64 -28.27
N ASP A 43 7.15 10.33 -28.13
CA ASP A 43 7.45 9.40 -29.23
C ASP A 43 6.19 8.86 -29.93
N TYR A 44 5.02 8.88 -29.27
CA TYR A 44 3.78 8.28 -29.75
C TYR A 44 2.59 9.25 -29.66
N PRO A 45 1.67 9.25 -30.65
CA PRO A 45 0.48 10.09 -30.63
C PRO A 45 -0.60 9.48 -29.71
N LEU A 46 -0.45 9.68 -28.41
CA LEU A 46 -1.32 9.12 -27.37
C LEU A 46 -2.10 10.22 -26.66
N ASP A 47 -3.31 9.89 -26.20
CA ASP A 47 -4.03 10.74 -25.25
C ASP A 47 -3.37 10.65 -23.86
N ASP A 48 -3.57 11.68 -23.02
CA ASP A 48 -2.91 11.73 -21.71
C ASP A 48 -3.41 10.60 -20.77
N LEU A 49 -4.62 10.07 -21.00
CA LEU A 49 -5.14 8.89 -20.30
C LEU A 49 -4.47 7.59 -20.75
N ASP A 50 -4.08 7.48 -22.02
CA ASP A 50 -3.41 6.29 -22.54
C ASP A 50 -2.03 6.11 -21.93
N LEU A 51 -1.52 7.10 -21.20
CA LEU A 51 -0.26 7.07 -20.48
C LEU A 51 -0.31 6.30 -19.15
N LEU A 52 -1.51 5.95 -18.67
CA LEU A 52 -1.68 5.17 -17.46
C LEU A 52 -1.21 3.72 -17.69
N SER A 53 -0.55 3.11 -16.72
CA SER A 53 0.04 1.78 -16.80
C SER A 53 -0.96 0.70 -17.21
N ILE A 54 -2.21 0.83 -16.76
CA ILE A 54 -3.30 -0.08 -17.11
C ILE A 54 -3.67 0.01 -18.60
N GLU A 55 -3.73 1.21 -19.15
CA GLU A 55 -4.08 1.46 -20.55
C GLU A 55 -2.87 1.15 -21.48
N LEU A 56 -1.67 1.55 -21.08
CA LEU A 56 -0.42 1.30 -21.83
C LEU A 56 -0.15 -0.19 -22.03
N LYS A 57 -0.56 -1.04 -21.10
CA LYS A 57 -0.37 -2.50 -21.22
C LYS A 57 -1.07 -3.06 -22.45
N ASP A 58 -2.24 -2.53 -22.78
CA ASP A 58 -3.12 -3.05 -23.82
C ASP A 58 -3.00 -2.28 -25.15
N ASN A 59 -2.25 -1.16 -25.17
CA ASN A 59 -2.00 -0.38 -26.38
C ASN A 59 -1.00 -1.07 -27.33
N TYR A 60 -1.48 -1.67 -28.43
CA TYR A 60 -0.62 -2.46 -29.33
C TYR A 60 0.36 -1.63 -30.17
N ASP A 61 0.15 -0.32 -30.29
CA ASP A 61 0.99 0.58 -31.09
C ASP A 61 2.34 0.84 -30.43
N ILE A 62 2.44 0.59 -29.12
CA ILE A 62 3.67 0.73 -28.34
C ILE A 62 4.47 -0.57 -28.34
N LYS A 63 5.79 -0.46 -28.47
CA LYS A 63 6.72 -1.60 -28.40
C LYS A 63 6.47 -2.44 -27.15
N ARG A 64 6.32 -3.76 -27.34
CA ARG A 64 6.01 -4.72 -26.26
C ARG A 64 7.00 -4.70 -25.09
N SER A 65 8.26 -4.34 -25.32
CA SER A 65 9.27 -4.20 -24.26
C SER A 65 8.96 -3.02 -23.34
N VAL A 66 8.60 -1.88 -23.91
CA VAL A 66 8.24 -0.65 -23.20
C VAL A 66 6.97 -0.87 -22.38
N ARG A 67 5.92 -1.45 -22.99
CA ARG A 67 4.69 -1.83 -22.28
C ARG A 67 4.93 -2.73 -21.09
N ARG A 68 5.78 -3.76 -21.25
CA ARG A 68 6.14 -4.67 -20.16
C ARG A 68 6.92 -3.97 -19.05
N GLU A 69 7.76 -3.00 -19.37
CA GLU A 69 8.54 -2.29 -18.36
C GLU A 69 7.67 -1.34 -17.53
N VAL A 70 6.77 -0.59 -18.20
CA VAL A 70 5.83 0.34 -17.57
C VAL A 70 4.77 -0.40 -16.76
N GLY A 71 4.14 -1.42 -17.34
CA GLY A 71 3.12 -2.23 -16.66
C GLY A 71 3.63 -3.07 -15.47
N ARG A 72 4.94 -3.05 -15.19
CA ARG A 72 5.55 -3.68 -14.01
C ARG A 72 5.77 -2.72 -12.84
N LEU A 73 5.36 -1.46 -12.92
CA LEU A 73 5.54 -0.52 -11.81
C LEU A 73 4.93 -1.05 -10.51
N GLN A 74 3.65 -1.39 -10.53
CA GLN A 74 2.92 -1.88 -9.36
C GLN A 74 3.56 -3.14 -8.75
N GLU A 75 4.04 -4.07 -9.60
CA GLU A 75 4.78 -5.26 -9.15
C GLU A 75 6.09 -4.88 -8.43
N LYS A 76 6.86 -3.95 -8.98
CA LYS A 76 8.11 -3.49 -8.35
C LYS A 76 7.85 -2.78 -7.01
N ILE A 77 6.80 -1.95 -6.92
CA ILE A 77 6.40 -1.30 -5.67
C ILE A 77 6.04 -2.35 -4.62
N ARG A 78 5.25 -3.37 -5.00
CA ARG A 78 4.89 -4.48 -4.12
C ARG A 78 6.13 -5.19 -3.57
N LEU A 79 7.10 -5.52 -4.42
CA LEU A 79 8.35 -6.18 -4.01
C LEU A 79 9.16 -5.34 -3.00
N VAL A 80 9.17 -4.01 -3.15
CA VAL A 80 9.84 -3.11 -2.19
C VAL A 80 9.14 -3.15 -0.83
N ILE A 81 7.80 -3.06 -0.81
CA ILE A 81 7.00 -3.12 0.42
C ILE A 81 7.23 -4.46 1.11
N GLU A 82 7.11 -5.58 0.39
CA GLU A 82 7.33 -6.93 0.92
C GLU A 82 8.75 -7.09 1.51
N ALA A 83 9.78 -6.60 0.81
CA ALA A 83 11.16 -6.66 1.29
C ALA A 83 11.41 -5.82 2.55
N VAL A 84 10.80 -4.64 2.67
CA VAL A 84 10.88 -3.80 3.88
C VAL A 84 10.18 -4.50 5.04
N THR A 85 8.97 -5.00 4.79
CA THR A 85 8.18 -5.70 5.80
C THR A 85 8.88 -6.96 6.30
N GLN A 86 9.47 -7.75 5.40
CA GLN A 86 10.20 -8.95 5.78
C GLN A 86 11.41 -8.62 6.65
N ARG A 87 12.16 -7.55 6.34
CA ARG A 87 13.28 -7.10 7.17
C ARG A 87 12.85 -6.65 8.57
N ILE A 88 11.73 -5.93 8.67
CA ILE A 88 11.15 -5.53 9.96
C ILE A 88 10.76 -6.76 10.77
N ALA A 89 10.07 -7.72 10.13
CA ALA A 89 9.67 -8.96 10.78
C ALA A 89 10.87 -9.81 11.22
N ASP A 90 11.84 -10.08 10.34
CA ASP A 90 13.02 -10.87 10.67
C ASP A 90 13.78 -10.29 11.85
N ARG A 91 13.88 -8.96 11.95
CA ARG A 91 14.51 -8.31 13.09
C ARG A 91 13.73 -8.49 14.38
N LYS A 92 12.40 -8.35 14.33
CA LYS A 92 11.51 -8.51 15.49
C LYS A 92 11.53 -9.93 16.04
N TYR A 93 11.54 -10.93 15.17
CA TYR A 93 11.48 -12.34 15.57
C TYR A 93 12.86 -12.97 15.85
N ARG A 94 13.97 -12.33 15.43
CA ARG A 94 15.33 -12.87 15.60
C ARG A 94 15.66 -13.29 17.04
N SER A 95 15.32 -12.47 18.03
CA SER A 95 15.61 -12.79 19.44
C SER A 95 14.82 -14.00 19.93
N THR A 96 13.56 -14.12 19.51
CA THR A 96 12.70 -15.27 19.80
C THR A 96 13.21 -16.53 19.11
N GLU A 97 13.58 -16.44 17.83
CA GLU A 97 14.18 -17.52 17.04
C GLU A 97 15.46 -18.05 17.72
N GLN A 98 16.37 -17.15 18.13
CA GLN A 98 17.61 -17.51 18.84
C GLN A 98 17.35 -18.13 20.23
N ALA A 99 16.36 -17.62 20.96
CA ALA A 99 16.01 -18.18 22.27
C ALA A 99 15.55 -19.64 22.16
N ILE A 100 14.76 -19.99 21.13
CA ILE A 100 14.26 -21.35 20.91
C ILE A 100 15.39 -22.31 20.55
N GLU A 101 16.36 -21.85 19.75
CA GLU A 101 17.53 -22.66 19.40
C GLU A 101 18.29 -23.09 20.66
N GLY A 102 18.41 -22.20 21.65
CA GLY A 102 19.02 -22.46 22.95
C GLY A 102 18.20 -23.32 23.92
N MET A 103 16.90 -23.55 23.66
CA MET A 103 16.04 -24.34 24.54
C MET A 103 16.15 -25.85 24.28
N LYS A 104 16.21 -26.63 25.38
CA LYS A 104 16.13 -28.10 25.35
C LYS A 104 14.67 -28.55 25.21
N LEU A 105 14.13 -28.44 24.00
CA LEU A 105 12.80 -28.90 23.63
C LEU A 105 12.85 -30.29 22.97
N SER A 106 11.84 -31.12 23.23
CA SER A 106 11.60 -32.33 22.44
C SER A 106 11.28 -31.98 20.99
N LYS A 107 11.39 -32.96 20.09
CA LYS A 107 11.08 -32.78 18.66
C LYS A 107 9.64 -32.29 18.42
N ASN A 108 8.69 -32.81 19.19
CA ASN A 108 7.28 -32.43 19.08
C ASN A 108 7.04 -31.00 19.58
N GLU A 109 7.63 -30.62 20.71
CA GLU A 109 7.52 -29.25 21.25
C GLU A 109 8.13 -28.23 20.30
N ARG A 110 9.32 -28.52 19.75
CA ARG A 110 9.98 -27.65 18.77
C ARG A 110 9.14 -27.48 17.50
N THR A 111 8.50 -28.55 17.02
CA THR A 111 7.63 -28.49 15.84
C THR A 111 6.40 -27.62 16.08
N ARG A 112 5.71 -27.82 17.21
CA ARG A 112 4.52 -27.01 17.58
C ARG A 112 4.88 -25.54 17.79
N PHE A 113 6.00 -25.28 18.46
CA PHE A 113 6.48 -23.92 18.69
C PHE A 113 6.82 -23.22 17.37
N ASN A 114 7.61 -23.86 16.50
CA ASN A 114 7.98 -23.28 15.21
C ASN A 114 6.76 -23.02 14.33
N ALA A 115 5.76 -23.91 14.34
CA ALA A 115 4.51 -23.69 13.64
C ALA A 115 3.78 -22.43 14.15
N LEU A 116 3.64 -22.28 15.47
CA LEU A 116 3.04 -21.10 16.07
C LEU A 116 3.82 -19.82 15.73
N LEU A 117 5.15 -19.85 15.90
CA LEU A 117 6.02 -18.70 15.61
C LEU A 117 5.95 -18.27 14.15
N ASN A 118 5.99 -19.23 13.22
CA ASN A 118 5.94 -18.93 11.79
C ASN A 118 4.58 -18.34 11.40
N ASN A 119 3.48 -18.85 11.97
CA ASN A 119 2.16 -18.29 11.70
C ASN A 119 1.98 -16.91 12.33
N ASP A 120 2.48 -16.68 13.55
CA ASP A 120 2.49 -15.36 14.17
C ASP A 120 3.31 -14.35 13.34
N LYS A 121 4.48 -14.78 12.84
CA LYS A 121 5.33 -14.01 11.92
C LYS A 121 4.58 -13.69 10.62
N ARG A 122 3.83 -14.64 10.03
CA ARG A 122 2.99 -14.39 8.84
C ARG A 122 1.88 -13.38 9.11
N VAL A 123 1.20 -13.46 10.25
CA VAL A 123 0.21 -12.46 10.67
C VAL A 123 0.86 -11.09 10.81
N HIS A 124 2.02 -11.02 11.47
CA HIS A 124 2.75 -9.78 11.64
C HIS A 124 3.22 -9.17 10.31
N VAL A 125 3.81 -9.98 9.42
CA VAL A 125 4.19 -9.55 8.07
C VAL A 125 2.98 -9.03 7.32
N SER A 126 1.84 -9.72 7.36
CA SER A 126 0.61 -9.27 6.69
C SER A 126 0.20 -7.88 7.19
N CYS A 127 -0.01 -7.69 8.50
CA CYS A 127 -0.40 -6.39 9.06
C CYS A 127 0.64 -5.29 8.82
N GLN A 128 1.92 -5.63 8.94
CA GLN A 128 3.00 -4.67 8.77
C GLN A 128 3.18 -4.28 7.30
N SER A 129 2.89 -5.16 6.35
CA SER A 129 2.92 -4.85 4.91
C SER A 129 1.93 -3.76 4.54
N LEU A 130 0.72 -3.82 5.10
CA LEU A 130 -0.31 -2.81 4.90
C LEU A 130 0.08 -1.47 5.54
N LYS A 131 0.62 -1.51 6.76
CA LYS A 131 1.15 -0.32 7.43
C LYS A 131 2.29 0.33 6.63
N VAL A 132 3.27 -0.47 6.19
CA VAL A 132 4.41 0.00 5.38
C VAL A 132 3.93 0.57 4.06
N ALA A 133 2.97 -0.07 3.39
CA ALA A 133 2.36 0.46 2.18
C ALA A 133 1.82 1.88 2.45
N VAL A 134 0.89 2.02 3.41
CA VAL A 134 0.28 3.32 3.76
C VAL A 134 1.34 4.36 4.14
N ASP A 135 2.33 4.02 4.97
CA ASP A 135 3.40 4.94 5.38
C ASP A 135 4.22 5.42 4.17
N VAL A 136 4.58 4.50 3.26
CA VAL A 136 5.29 4.82 2.02
C VAL A 136 4.44 5.76 1.15
N PHE A 137 3.14 5.50 1.01
CA PHE A 137 2.24 6.36 0.24
C PHE A 137 2.10 7.76 0.82
N LEU A 138 1.94 7.87 2.14
CA LEU A 138 1.87 9.16 2.81
C LEU A 138 3.15 9.98 2.62
N GLU A 139 4.31 9.34 2.71
CA GLU A 139 5.60 9.99 2.50
C GLU A 139 5.80 10.41 1.04
N LEU A 140 5.41 9.57 0.08
CA LEU A 140 5.45 9.92 -1.35
C LEU A 140 4.51 11.08 -1.67
N ASN A 141 3.29 11.07 -1.15
CA ASN A 141 2.33 12.15 -1.37
C ASN A 141 2.88 13.50 -0.86
N LYS A 142 3.48 13.52 0.35
CA LYS A 142 4.14 14.73 0.87
C LYS A 142 5.25 15.24 -0.05
N ARG A 143 6.04 14.34 -0.62
CA ARG A 143 7.14 14.70 -1.53
C ARG A 143 6.62 15.21 -2.87
N ILE A 144 5.58 14.59 -3.41
CA ILE A 144 4.92 15.04 -4.65
C ILE A 144 4.37 16.45 -4.46
N ILE A 145 3.68 16.72 -3.35
CA ILE A 145 3.17 18.06 -3.03
C ILE A 145 4.31 19.08 -2.98
N ARG A 146 5.43 18.77 -2.31
CA ARG A 146 6.61 19.66 -2.29
C ARG A 146 7.18 19.91 -3.68
N LYS A 147 7.31 18.87 -4.52
CA LYS A 147 7.78 19.00 -5.91
C LYS A 147 6.85 19.92 -6.73
N ILE A 148 5.54 19.87 -6.49
CA ILE A 148 4.56 20.79 -7.10
C ILE A 148 4.83 22.22 -6.67
N GLU A 149 4.87 22.47 -5.36
CA GLU A 149 5.08 23.80 -4.77
C GLU A 149 6.42 24.43 -5.27
N GLU A 150 7.48 23.63 -5.36
CA GLU A 150 8.78 24.06 -5.91
C GLU A 150 8.71 24.39 -7.41
N SER A 151 7.90 23.65 -8.18
CA SER A 151 7.74 23.88 -9.62
C SER A 151 6.88 25.10 -9.95
N GLU A 152 5.92 25.46 -9.09
CA GLU A 152 5.10 26.67 -9.24
C GLU A 152 5.93 27.95 -9.04
N ALA A 153 7.07 27.87 -8.36
CA ALA A 153 8.03 28.95 -8.22
C ALA A 153 8.93 29.14 -9.46
N SER A 154 8.84 28.27 -10.47
CA SER A 154 9.62 28.34 -11.71
C SER A 154 8.88 29.14 -12.80
N ASP A 155 9.58 30.03 -13.51
CA ASP A 155 9.05 30.80 -14.64
C ASP A 155 8.81 29.95 -15.92
N ASP A 156 9.23 28.68 -15.94
CA ASP A 156 9.07 27.80 -17.11
C ASP A 156 7.70 27.10 -17.14
N LYS A 157 6.78 27.68 -17.93
CA LYS A 157 5.43 27.16 -18.16
C LYS A 157 5.41 25.75 -18.77
N GLN A 158 6.41 25.35 -19.56
CA GLN A 158 6.44 24.02 -20.16
C GLN A 158 6.83 22.96 -19.12
N THR A 159 7.83 23.28 -18.30
CA THR A 159 8.22 22.42 -17.18
C THR A 159 7.10 22.31 -16.14
N ALA A 160 6.43 23.42 -15.80
CA ALA A 160 5.28 23.40 -14.89
C ALA A 160 4.15 22.48 -15.40
N ARG A 161 3.83 22.53 -16.70
CA ARG A 161 2.82 21.65 -17.32
C ARG A 161 3.20 20.16 -17.25
N ARG A 162 4.46 19.82 -17.56
CA ARG A 162 4.95 18.44 -17.46
C ARG A 162 4.90 17.92 -16.03
N MET A 163 5.25 18.77 -15.05
CA MET A 163 5.16 18.42 -13.64
C MET A 163 3.72 18.17 -13.20
N ILE A 164 2.78 19.06 -13.53
CA ILE A 164 1.36 18.90 -13.18
C ILE A 164 0.77 17.60 -13.75
N LEU A 165 0.99 17.32 -15.04
CA LEU A 165 0.54 16.07 -15.65
C LEU A 165 1.19 14.84 -15.00
N GLY A 166 2.51 14.89 -14.80
CA GLY A 166 3.24 13.81 -14.15
C GLY A 166 2.73 13.49 -12.76
N ASN A 167 2.41 14.51 -11.98
CA ASN A 167 1.85 14.34 -10.65
C ASN A 167 0.45 13.73 -10.68
N ALA A 168 -0.41 14.13 -11.62
CA ALA A 168 -1.73 13.53 -11.77
C ALA A 168 -1.64 12.03 -12.11
N ILE A 169 -0.72 11.66 -13.01
CA ILE A 169 -0.42 10.26 -13.35
C ILE A 169 0.09 9.50 -12.12
N ILE A 170 1.06 10.05 -11.38
CA ILE A 170 1.61 9.40 -10.19
C ILE A 170 0.51 9.19 -9.14
N VAL A 171 -0.30 10.21 -8.84
CA VAL A 171 -1.39 10.10 -7.86
C VAL A 171 -2.36 9.00 -8.27
N TYR A 172 -2.73 8.93 -9.55
CA TYR A 172 -3.58 7.86 -10.07
C TYR A 172 -2.94 6.47 -9.85
N GLU A 173 -1.69 6.28 -10.28
CA GLU A 173 -0.97 5.00 -10.18
C GLU A 173 -0.82 4.52 -8.75
N LEU A 174 -0.54 5.46 -7.84
CA LEU A 174 -0.40 5.17 -6.42
C LEU A 174 -1.74 4.79 -5.78
N LEU A 175 -2.82 5.50 -6.11
CA LEU A 175 -4.15 5.17 -5.62
C LEU A 175 -4.64 3.83 -6.16
N ASP A 176 -4.43 3.57 -7.46
CA ASP A 176 -4.78 2.28 -8.07
C ASP A 176 -4.00 1.13 -7.42
N PHE A 177 -2.70 1.31 -7.17
CA PHE A 177 -1.92 0.34 -6.41
C PHE A 177 -2.52 0.11 -5.02
N ILE A 178 -2.81 1.16 -4.23
CA ILE A 178 -3.32 0.99 -2.86
C ILE A 178 -4.66 0.27 -2.88
N ILE A 179 -5.56 0.67 -3.77
CA ILE A 179 -6.88 0.04 -3.93
C ILE A 179 -6.69 -1.45 -4.21
N ASN A 180 -5.87 -1.81 -5.21
CA ASN A 180 -5.62 -3.21 -5.54
C ASN A 180 -4.92 -3.97 -4.41
N TYR A 181 -4.04 -3.31 -3.66
CA TYR A 181 -3.33 -3.88 -2.53
C TYR A 181 -4.28 -4.18 -1.37
N VAL A 182 -5.20 -3.25 -1.05
CA VAL A 182 -6.21 -3.37 0.01
C VAL A 182 -7.32 -4.34 -0.39
N ASP A 183 -7.86 -4.24 -1.63
CA ASP A 183 -8.93 -5.12 -2.13
C ASP A 183 -8.49 -6.61 -2.10
N LEU A 184 -7.20 -6.89 -2.33
CA LEU A 184 -6.63 -8.24 -2.29
C LEU A 184 -6.01 -8.61 -0.94
N PHE A 185 -6.06 -7.71 0.04
CA PHE A 185 -5.39 -7.91 1.32
C PHE A 185 -6.08 -9.02 2.12
N SER A 186 -5.28 -9.95 2.62
CA SER A 186 -5.72 -10.98 3.57
C SER A 186 -4.65 -11.23 4.61
N ILE A 187 -5.07 -11.54 5.84
CA ILE A 187 -4.13 -11.86 6.90
C ILE A 187 -3.83 -13.35 6.85
N SER A 188 -2.62 -13.68 6.41
CA SER A 188 -2.11 -15.05 6.40
C SER A 188 -1.75 -15.53 7.81
N GLY A 189 -2.02 -16.81 8.13
CA GLY A 189 -1.62 -17.44 9.40
C GLY A 189 -2.71 -17.49 10.47
N ILE A 190 -3.83 -16.76 10.32
CA ILE A 190 -4.91 -16.74 11.33
C ILE A 190 -5.60 -18.10 11.43
N GLU A 191 -5.88 -18.74 10.30
CA GLU A 191 -6.58 -20.04 10.27
C GLU A 191 -5.75 -21.11 10.97
N GLU A 192 -4.45 -21.15 10.68
CA GLU A 192 -3.52 -22.09 11.29
C GLU A 192 -3.32 -21.80 12.79
N ILE A 193 -3.35 -20.54 13.22
CA ILE A 193 -3.33 -20.20 14.66
C ILE A 193 -4.61 -20.66 15.34
N ASN A 194 -5.78 -20.48 14.71
CA ASN A 194 -7.06 -20.94 15.25
C ASN A 194 -7.09 -22.46 15.38
N GLU A 195 -6.50 -23.19 14.44
CA GLU A 195 -6.34 -24.64 14.54
C GLU A 195 -5.43 -25.04 15.72
N ILE A 196 -4.28 -24.37 15.89
CA ILE A 196 -3.38 -24.59 17.04
C ILE A 196 -4.12 -24.31 18.36
N TYR A 197 -4.90 -23.23 18.42
CA TYR A 197 -5.72 -22.87 19.58
C TYR A 197 -6.79 -23.92 19.89
N SER A 198 -7.55 -24.37 18.88
CA SER A 198 -8.55 -25.43 19.06
C SER A 198 -7.92 -26.70 19.63
N ASN A 199 -6.79 -27.13 19.07
CA ASN A 199 -6.03 -28.28 19.55
C ASN A 199 -5.54 -28.08 20.99
N ALA A 200 -5.13 -26.87 21.37
CA ALA A 200 -4.72 -26.55 22.74
C ALA A 200 -5.90 -26.56 23.72
N CYS A 201 -7.05 -26.03 23.32
CA CYS A 201 -8.27 -26.07 24.13
C CYS A 201 -8.75 -27.50 24.38
N ASP A 202 -8.74 -28.35 23.35
CA ASP A 202 -9.14 -29.75 23.48
C ASP A 202 -8.17 -30.53 24.39
N GLU A 203 -6.88 -30.28 24.27
CA GLU A 203 -5.87 -30.85 25.18
C GLU A 203 -6.06 -30.37 26.63
N ASN A 204 -6.32 -29.08 26.85
CA ASN A 204 -6.60 -28.54 28.18
C ASN A 204 -7.86 -29.15 28.80
N LYS A 205 -8.95 -29.30 28.03
CA LYS A 205 -10.16 -30.00 28.45
C LYS A 205 -9.86 -31.47 28.83
N ARG A 206 -9.06 -32.15 28.01
CA ARG A 206 -8.65 -33.54 28.26
C ARG A 206 -7.82 -33.68 29.53
N LEU A 207 -6.90 -32.74 29.79
CA LEU A 207 -6.10 -32.70 31.01
C LEU A 207 -6.97 -32.40 32.24
N LEU A 208 -7.89 -31.45 32.14
CA LEU A 208 -8.82 -31.12 33.21
C LEU A 208 -9.71 -32.32 33.58
N GLY A 209 -10.19 -33.07 32.58
CA GLY A 209 -10.93 -34.32 32.78
C GLY A 209 -10.11 -35.35 33.57
N LYS A 210 -8.83 -35.55 33.22
CA LYS A 210 -7.93 -36.45 33.96
C LYS A 210 -7.68 -35.99 35.40
N GLU A 211 -7.55 -34.69 35.65
CA GLU A 211 -7.41 -34.16 37.01
C GLU A 211 -8.71 -34.34 37.83
N ASN A 212 -9.87 -34.14 37.22
CA ASN A 212 -11.17 -34.41 37.87
C ASN A 212 -11.32 -35.89 38.26
N GLU A 213 -10.88 -36.82 37.41
CA GLU A 213 -10.88 -38.25 37.72
C GLU A 213 -9.87 -38.60 38.82
N ARG A 214 -8.69 -37.96 38.84
CA ARG A 214 -7.70 -38.12 39.91
C ARG A 214 -8.25 -37.62 41.25
N GLU A 215 -8.92 -36.48 41.27
CA GLU A 215 -9.57 -35.94 42.47
C GLU A 215 -10.63 -36.89 43.02
N LYS A 216 -11.51 -37.41 42.15
CA LYS A 216 -12.53 -38.40 42.54
C LYS A 216 -11.91 -39.65 43.16
N ARG A 217 -10.83 -40.17 42.58
CA ARG A 217 -10.11 -41.34 43.12
C ARG A 217 -9.41 -41.04 44.43
N ALA A 218 -8.81 -39.86 44.59
CA ALA A 218 -8.14 -39.45 45.82
C ALA A 218 -9.10 -39.37 47.00
N ASN A 219 -10.34 -38.97 46.76
CA ASN A 219 -11.41 -38.89 47.78
C ASN A 219 -11.97 -40.26 48.21
N SER A 220 -11.47 -41.38 47.68
CA SER A 220 -11.85 -42.71 48.12
C SER A 220 -11.50 -42.95 49.60
N GLU A 221 -12.39 -43.60 50.33
CA GLU A 221 -12.21 -43.95 51.75
C GLU A 221 -10.99 -44.85 51.99
N TYR A 222 -10.55 -45.56 50.97
CA TYR A 222 -9.39 -46.47 51.02
C TYR A 222 -8.03 -45.76 50.91
N ILE A 223 -7.99 -44.44 50.70
CA ILE A 223 -6.76 -43.66 50.62
C ILE A 223 -6.47 -43.01 51.98
N ILE A 224 -5.24 -43.18 52.46
CA ILE A 224 -4.72 -42.58 53.71
C ILE A 224 -4.88 -41.05 53.66
N ALA A 225 -5.36 -40.44 54.77
CA ALA A 225 -5.74 -39.04 54.82
C ALA A 225 -4.61 -38.07 54.42
N GLU A 226 -3.39 -38.30 54.89
CA GLU A 226 -2.21 -37.47 54.56
C GLU A 226 -1.89 -37.51 53.05
N ILE A 227 -1.95 -38.71 52.45
CA ILE A 227 -1.74 -38.89 51.01
C ILE A 227 -2.88 -38.25 50.21
N ARG A 228 -4.12 -38.36 50.70
CA ARG A 228 -5.30 -37.73 50.08
C ARG A 228 -5.14 -36.21 50.02
N GLU A 229 -4.78 -35.58 51.14
CA GLU A 229 -4.62 -34.13 51.23
C GLU A 229 -3.51 -33.62 50.30
N GLN A 230 -2.38 -34.33 50.24
CA GLN A 230 -1.31 -34.02 49.30
C GLN A 230 -1.76 -34.13 47.84
N ILE A 231 -2.44 -35.23 47.46
CA ILE A 231 -2.92 -35.42 46.08
C ILE A 231 -3.95 -34.36 45.70
N ILE A 232 -4.88 -34.00 46.59
CA ILE A 232 -5.89 -32.97 46.34
C ILE A 232 -5.21 -31.62 46.10
N THR A 233 -4.24 -31.25 46.94
CA THR A 233 -3.47 -30.01 46.77
C THR A 233 -2.75 -29.98 45.42
N ASP A 234 -2.09 -31.07 45.06
CA ASP A 234 -1.39 -31.20 43.78
C ASP A 234 -2.34 -31.12 42.57
N VAL A 235 -3.53 -31.73 42.68
CA VAL A 235 -4.59 -31.65 41.66
C VAL A 235 -5.07 -30.21 41.52
N GLN A 236 -5.35 -29.52 42.62
CA GLN A 236 -5.79 -28.12 42.59
C GLN A 236 -4.73 -27.21 41.95
N ASN A 237 -3.45 -27.40 42.30
CA ASN A 237 -2.35 -26.68 41.69
C ASN A 237 -2.29 -26.90 40.17
N ARG A 238 -2.37 -28.16 39.70
CA ARG A 238 -2.39 -28.47 38.26
C ARG A 238 -3.61 -27.91 37.55
N LYS A 239 -4.80 -27.96 38.17
CA LYS A 239 -6.01 -27.33 37.63
C LYS A 239 -5.84 -25.81 37.48
N GLY A 240 -5.23 -25.15 38.48
CA GLY A 240 -4.90 -23.73 38.41
C GLY A 240 -3.94 -23.40 37.25
N VAL A 241 -2.93 -24.24 37.02
CA VAL A 241 -2.03 -24.10 35.86
C VAL A 241 -2.80 -24.26 34.53
N ILE A 242 -3.66 -25.27 34.41
CA ILE A 242 -4.46 -25.51 33.18
C ILE A 242 -5.42 -24.33 32.91
N ALA A 243 -6.05 -23.78 33.95
CA ALA A 243 -6.91 -22.61 33.85
C ALA A 243 -6.13 -21.41 33.31
N ARG A 244 -4.97 -21.11 33.91
CA ARG A 244 -4.10 -20.02 33.47
C ARG A 244 -3.63 -20.20 32.02
N LEU A 245 -3.27 -21.42 31.61
CA LEU A 245 -2.92 -21.70 30.21
C LEU A 245 -4.08 -21.39 29.26
N SER A 246 -5.32 -21.67 29.67
CA SER A 246 -6.51 -21.38 28.85
C SER A 246 -6.76 -19.87 28.75
N GLU A 247 -6.59 -19.13 29.84
CA GLU A 247 -6.69 -17.65 29.86
C GLU A 247 -5.64 -16.99 28.93
N GLU A 248 -4.40 -17.47 28.96
CA GLU A 248 -3.33 -16.95 28.08
C GLU A 248 -3.65 -17.19 26.60
N TRP A 249 -4.20 -18.37 26.26
CA TRP A 249 -4.65 -18.68 24.90
C TRP A 249 -5.81 -17.79 24.44
N GLU A 250 -6.81 -17.58 25.30
CA GLU A 250 -7.93 -16.68 25.01
C GLU A 250 -7.48 -15.23 24.81
N SER A 251 -6.57 -14.75 25.67
CA SER A 251 -5.95 -13.43 25.55
C SER A 251 -5.19 -13.28 24.23
N TYR A 252 -4.39 -14.28 23.85
CA TYR A 252 -3.64 -14.29 22.61
C TYR A 252 -4.54 -14.25 21.37
N ILE A 253 -5.58 -15.09 21.32
CA ILE A 253 -6.55 -15.10 20.21
C ILE A 253 -7.33 -13.78 20.13
N LYS A 254 -7.72 -13.22 21.27
CA LYS A 254 -8.36 -11.90 21.31
C LYS A 254 -7.47 -10.83 20.68
N ALA A 255 -6.18 -10.81 21.02
CA ALA A 255 -5.23 -9.85 20.45
C ALA A 255 -5.04 -10.03 18.93
N ILE A 256 -5.13 -11.26 18.40
CA ILE A 256 -5.11 -11.52 16.95
C ILE A 256 -6.38 -11.01 16.29
N ASN A 257 -7.55 -11.30 16.87
CA ASN A 257 -8.83 -10.85 16.33
C ASN A 257 -8.93 -9.32 16.33
N GLU A 258 -8.45 -8.63 17.37
CA GLU A 258 -8.38 -7.18 17.40
C GLU A 258 -7.52 -6.60 16.25
N LYS A 259 -6.41 -7.27 15.88
CA LYS A 259 -5.61 -6.86 14.70
C LYS A 259 -6.36 -7.11 13.39
N LYS A 260 -7.09 -8.23 13.29
CA LYS A 260 -7.93 -8.56 12.14
C LYS A 260 -9.03 -7.51 11.95
N ASP A 261 -9.74 -7.16 13.01
CA ASP A 261 -10.83 -6.19 12.98
C ASP A 261 -10.33 -4.78 12.61
N LYS A 262 -9.18 -4.36 13.18
CA LYS A 262 -8.52 -3.09 12.77
C LYS A 262 -8.08 -3.08 11.31
N THR A 263 -7.86 -4.24 10.72
CA THR A 263 -7.52 -4.32 9.29
C THR A 263 -8.80 -4.31 8.43
N ALA A 264 -9.90 -4.87 8.93
CA ALA A 264 -11.19 -4.82 8.25
C ALA A 264 -11.72 -3.39 8.10
N THR A 265 -11.47 -2.49 9.07
CA THR A 265 -11.86 -1.07 8.96
C THR A 265 -11.13 -0.32 7.84
N ILE A 266 -10.02 -0.84 7.32
CA ILE A 266 -9.33 -0.24 6.16
C ILE A 266 -10.18 -0.39 4.90
N ASN A 267 -10.98 -1.46 4.79
CA ASN A 267 -11.90 -1.66 3.68
C ASN A 267 -13.02 -0.61 3.64
N GLU A 268 -13.36 0.00 4.78
CA GLU A 268 -14.34 1.09 4.84
C GLU A 268 -13.86 2.35 4.10
N ASN A 269 -12.54 2.51 3.93
CA ASN A 269 -11.94 3.64 3.22
C ASN A 269 -11.79 3.39 1.71
N LEU A 270 -12.01 2.16 1.22
CA LEU A 270 -11.89 1.83 -0.20
C LEU A 270 -12.77 2.69 -1.12
N PRO A 271 -14.05 2.99 -0.79
CA PRO A 271 -14.88 3.86 -1.63
C PRO A 271 -14.28 5.26 -1.78
N SER A 272 -13.71 5.81 -0.70
CA SER A 272 -13.05 7.12 -0.72
C SER A 272 -11.79 7.11 -1.58
N LEU A 273 -10.98 6.05 -1.48
CA LEU A 273 -9.79 5.89 -2.33
C LEU A 273 -10.15 5.75 -3.81
N LYS A 274 -11.21 4.98 -4.13
CA LYS A 274 -11.74 4.84 -5.48
C LYS A 274 -12.21 6.19 -6.04
N LEU A 275 -12.94 6.98 -5.24
CA LEU A 275 -13.35 8.34 -5.62
C LEU A 275 -12.16 9.27 -5.86
N MET A 276 -11.12 9.21 -5.02
CA MET A 276 -9.89 9.99 -5.22
C MET A 276 -9.16 9.60 -6.52
N ARG A 277 -9.10 8.30 -6.84
CA ARG A 277 -8.50 7.79 -8.09
C ARG A 277 -9.29 8.28 -9.30
N ASP A 278 -10.61 8.17 -9.25
CA ASP A 278 -11.49 8.59 -10.34
C ASP A 278 -11.43 10.12 -10.54
N ASN A 279 -11.27 10.89 -9.47
CA ASN A 279 -11.00 12.33 -9.54
C ASN A 279 -9.63 12.64 -10.17
N ALA A 280 -8.57 11.90 -9.79
CA ALA A 280 -7.25 12.05 -10.44
C ALA A 280 -7.32 11.75 -11.95
N LYS A 281 -8.10 10.73 -12.35
CA LYS A 281 -8.39 10.44 -13.76
C LYS A 281 -9.06 11.64 -14.45
N GLY A 282 -10.11 12.20 -13.83
CA GLY A 282 -10.79 13.39 -14.37
C GLY A 282 -9.87 14.61 -14.46
N GLN A 283 -8.92 14.78 -13.54
CA GLN A 283 -7.93 15.85 -13.63
C GLN A 283 -7.01 15.70 -14.85
N ILE A 284 -6.59 14.47 -15.19
CA ILE A 284 -5.80 14.19 -16.40
C ILE A 284 -6.58 14.61 -17.65
N GLU A 285 -7.86 14.23 -17.75
CA GLU A 285 -8.75 14.59 -18.86
C GLU A 285 -8.90 16.11 -19.00
N VAL A 286 -9.12 16.82 -17.87
CA VAL A 286 -9.25 18.28 -17.86
C VAL A 286 -7.95 18.96 -18.27
N LEU A 287 -6.80 18.46 -17.83
CA LEU A 287 -5.49 18.99 -18.23
C LEU A 287 -5.27 18.85 -19.74
N GLN A 288 -5.62 17.70 -20.32
CA GLN A 288 -5.54 17.48 -21.75
C GLN A 288 -6.45 18.46 -22.52
N ALA A 289 -7.70 18.62 -22.09
CA ALA A 289 -8.63 19.58 -22.70
C ALA A 289 -8.14 21.04 -22.58
N ALA A 290 -7.57 21.41 -21.43
CA ALA A 290 -7.00 22.74 -21.20
C ALA A 290 -5.77 23.01 -22.07
N LEU A 291 -4.94 21.98 -22.33
CA LEU A 291 -3.80 22.08 -23.24
C LEU A 291 -4.26 22.34 -24.67
N VAL A 292 -5.24 21.58 -25.17
CA VAL A 292 -5.83 21.79 -26.50
C VAL A 292 -6.41 23.20 -26.61
N LEU A 293 -7.18 23.65 -25.61
CA LEU A 293 -7.75 24.99 -25.59
C LEU A 293 -6.67 26.08 -25.54
N GLY A 294 -5.59 25.85 -24.79
CA GLY A 294 -4.45 26.76 -24.71
C GLY A 294 -3.72 26.90 -26.05
N ILE A 295 -3.46 25.80 -26.75
CA ILE A 295 -2.86 25.78 -28.09
C ILE A 295 -3.79 26.50 -29.08
N VAL A 296 -5.09 26.22 -29.04
CA VAL A 296 -6.08 26.92 -29.89
C VAL A 296 -6.09 28.41 -29.61
N LYS A 297 -6.05 28.86 -28.35
CA LYS A 297 -5.98 30.30 -28.00
C LYS A 297 -4.67 30.94 -28.45
N THR A 298 -3.53 30.29 -28.29
CA THR A 298 -2.23 30.80 -28.77
C THR A 298 -2.20 30.88 -30.29
N ASN A 299 -2.74 29.88 -30.99
CA ASN A 299 -2.85 29.88 -32.44
C ASN A 299 -3.84 30.94 -32.93
N LEU A 300 -4.99 31.13 -32.27
CA LEU A 300 -5.92 32.21 -32.58
C LEU A 300 -5.29 33.58 -32.35
N GLY A 301 -4.54 33.76 -31.27
CA GLY A 301 -3.77 34.99 -31.02
C GLY A 301 -2.70 35.23 -32.09
N ALA A 302 -1.96 34.20 -32.48
CA ALA A 302 -0.95 34.29 -33.54
C ALA A 302 -1.57 34.56 -34.92
N ILE A 303 -2.72 33.95 -35.23
CA ILE A 303 -3.50 34.21 -36.45
C ILE A 303 -4.02 35.64 -36.42
N GLN A 304 -4.57 36.11 -35.30
CA GLN A 304 -5.06 37.47 -35.15
C GLN A 304 -3.92 38.50 -35.28
N SER A 305 -2.78 38.27 -34.64
CA SER A 305 -1.58 39.11 -34.81
C SER A 305 -1.03 39.06 -36.24
N SER A 306 -1.12 37.92 -36.92
CA SER A 306 -0.75 37.79 -38.34
C SER A 306 -1.75 38.52 -39.26
N MET A 307 -3.04 38.49 -38.94
CA MET A 307 -4.09 39.24 -39.65
C MET A 307 -3.99 40.74 -39.41
N GLU A 308 -3.63 41.17 -38.19
CA GLU A 308 -3.33 42.58 -37.87
C GLU A 308 -2.03 43.06 -38.55
N ALA A 309 -1.04 42.18 -38.72
CA ALA A 309 0.16 42.45 -39.51
C ALA A 309 -0.15 42.55 -41.02
N LEU A 310 -1.05 41.70 -41.54
CA LEU A 310 -1.56 41.78 -42.91
C LEU A 310 -2.45 43.02 -43.14
N GLY A 311 -3.17 43.47 -42.10
CA GLY A 311 -3.96 44.71 -42.10
C GLY A 311 -3.13 46.01 -42.16
N LYS A 312 -1.79 45.91 -42.07
CA LYS A 312 -0.85 47.03 -42.27
C LYS A 312 -0.17 47.04 -43.63
N ILE A 313 -0.53 46.11 -44.52
CA ILE A 313 -0.15 46.16 -45.94
C ILE A 313 -1.22 46.99 -46.65
N GLU A 314 -0.88 48.20 -47.08
CA GLU A 314 -1.71 48.96 -48.01
C GLU A 314 -1.87 48.18 -49.32
N LEU A 315 -3.02 47.53 -49.48
CA LEU A 315 -3.47 47.01 -50.76
C LEU A 315 -3.81 48.19 -51.66
N VAL A 316 -2.99 48.38 -52.70
CA VAL A 316 -3.28 49.30 -53.80
C VAL A 316 -4.66 48.97 -54.35
N THR A 317 -5.60 49.92 -54.26
CA THR A 317 -6.95 49.77 -54.79
C THR A 317 -6.90 49.61 -56.31
N LEU A 318 -7.49 48.51 -56.80
CA LEU A 318 -7.81 48.31 -58.21
C LEU A 318 -8.99 49.21 -58.56
N SER A 319 -8.71 50.40 -59.08
CA SER A 319 -9.75 51.25 -59.66
C SER A 319 -10.36 50.55 -60.90
N PRO A 320 -11.63 50.84 -61.24
CA PRO A 320 -12.27 50.31 -62.45
C PRO A 320 -11.45 50.53 -63.73
N ASP A 321 -10.68 51.62 -63.80
CA ASP A 321 -9.79 51.92 -64.94
C ASP A 321 -8.62 50.95 -65.05
N ARG A 322 -8.05 50.49 -63.93
CA ARG A 322 -6.98 49.49 -63.91
C ARG A 322 -7.48 48.10 -64.29
N ILE A 323 -8.75 47.81 -64.05
CA ILE A 323 -9.39 46.56 -64.47
C ILE A 323 -9.67 46.57 -65.98
N ARG A 324 -10.08 47.70 -66.57
CA ARG A 324 -10.27 47.82 -68.03
C ARG A 324 -8.98 47.61 -68.84
N ILE A 325 -7.86 48.18 -68.37
CA ILE A 325 -6.55 48.02 -69.02
C ILE A 325 -6.09 46.55 -68.99
N LEU A 326 -6.41 45.80 -67.93
CA LEU A 326 -6.05 44.39 -67.78
C LEU A 326 -6.95 43.44 -68.58
N LEU A 327 -8.14 43.86 -68.98
CA LEU A 327 -9.09 43.06 -69.77
C LEU A 327 -8.96 43.26 -71.29
N GLY A 328 -8.10 44.17 -71.75
CA GLY A 328 -7.81 44.38 -73.18
C GLY A 328 -8.88 45.17 -73.94
N ASP A 329 -9.90 45.68 -73.25
CA ASP A 329 -10.93 46.54 -73.84
C ASP A 329 -10.45 48.00 -73.75
N ALA A 330 -9.93 48.52 -74.87
CA ALA A 330 -9.78 49.96 -75.09
C ALA A 330 -11.10 50.56 -75.57
#